data_AF-A0A1I6MQW4-F1
#
_entry.id   AF-A0A1I6MQW4-F1
#
_cell.length_a   1.000
_cell.length_b   1.000
_cell.length_c   1.000
_cell.angle_alpha   90.00
_cell.angle_beta   90.00
_cell.angle_gamma   90.00
#
_symmetry.space_group_name_H-M   'P 1'
#
loop_
_entity.id
_entity.type
_entity.pdbx_description
1 polymer ?
#
loop_
_entity_poly.entity_id
_entity_poly.type
_entity_poly.pdbx_seq_one_letter_code
_entity_poly.pdbx_strand_id
1 'polypeptide(L)'
;MRSPTYPFAAVVGQDAMKLALLLAAVDWRLGVLLRGDKGSGKTTTARGLAALLPSPAPFVNLPLGATEDRLLGGLDLERTLKGEPELKRGLLAEAHGGILYVDEVNLLQGHLGDALLDAAATGVNYLEREGLSASHPAEFVLLGSMNPEEGTLRPQLLDRFALSVSVDAPDEPALRQEVVSRRISFERDPAGFAVAWEAAQEALREKIAGARARLGLVECSAEMLRSICAVVSERGIRSLRADLAVMRAAAAYAALSGEEAVGANHVEAVLPLALGHRARDANRTQRPPSSPPPPRREEEKASGANEDSGYTAERVFAPRSVETTMVASPHEGGQRGGAAVKEPGRGPVTGQRASSQPRELDLLSTVKHALQETGSLQPRTSDLHERVRDGGAARRHVIVIDSSGSHAIHERMRLVKGATESLLTRSFRRGDEVAILVFRGTSAEVLVEPTSNLADALTALEYLPTGGRTPLAHALELSKGYVTAHTTLIVMTDSRANYPLFGGDPWREALDVAAQIECGALVVDTEISQNPLGQARLLADSLRARYVTLEELIATG
;
A
#
# COMPACT_ATOMS: atom_id res chain seq x y z
N MET A 1 -36.39 12.49 3.16
CA MET A 1 -35.53 13.49 3.83
C MET A 1 -34.30 12.77 4.38
N ARG A 2 -33.08 13.23 4.08
CA ARG A 2 -31.88 12.65 4.71
C ARG A 2 -31.97 12.93 6.21
N SER A 3 -31.69 11.92 7.05
CA SER A 3 -31.64 12.13 8.50
C SER A 3 -30.62 13.24 8.83
N PRO A 4 -30.90 14.13 9.79
CA PRO A 4 -29.98 15.18 10.20
C PRO A 4 -28.62 14.57 10.56
N THR A 5 -27.52 15.22 10.19
CA THR A 5 -26.19 14.82 10.66
C THR A 5 -25.97 15.30 12.09
N TYR A 6 -25.13 14.59 12.86
CA TYR A 6 -24.79 15.02 14.21
C TYR A 6 -24.04 16.38 14.15
N PRO A 7 -24.53 17.44 14.83
CA PRO A 7 -23.93 18.76 14.76
C PRO A 7 -22.47 18.77 15.27
N PHE A 8 -21.54 19.31 14.48
CA PHE A 8 -20.12 19.49 14.87
C PHE A 8 -19.95 20.23 16.23
N ALA A 9 -20.68 21.33 16.46
CA ALA A 9 -20.69 22.08 17.71
C ALA A 9 -21.14 21.25 18.93
N ALA A 10 -21.93 20.18 18.72
CA ALA A 10 -22.40 19.31 19.78
C ALA A 10 -21.39 18.24 20.20
N VAL A 11 -20.29 18.07 19.45
CA VAL A 11 -19.20 17.16 19.82
C VAL A 11 -18.55 17.66 21.12
N VAL A 12 -18.33 16.77 22.09
CA VAL A 12 -17.78 17.12 23.41
C VAL A 12 -16.29 16.84 23.43
N GLY A 13 -15.50 17.76 24.01
CA GLY A 13 -14.04 17.64 24.06
C GLY A 13 -13.40 17.57 22.67
N GLN A 14 -12.30 16.82 22.56
CA GLN A 14 -11.53 16.61 21.33
C GLN A 14 -11.06 17.92 20.67
N ASP A 15 -10.62 18.88 21.47
CA ASP A 15 -10.33 20.25 21.01
C ASP A 15 -9.22 20.28 19.94
N ALA A 16 -8.20 19.42 20.07
CA ALA A 16 -7.16 19.25 19.05
C ALA A 16 -7.72 18.78 17.70
N MET A 17 -8.68 17.84 17.72
CA MET A 17 -9.33 17.33 16.52
C MET A 17 -10.23 18.40 15.90
N LYS A 18 -11.03 19.09 16.72
CA LYS A 18 -11.89 20.18 16.25
C LYS A 18 -11.06 21.29 15.62
N LEU A 19 -9.96 21.69 16.28
CA LEU A 19 -9.06 22.71 15.74
C LEU A 19 -8.51 22.25 14.38
N ALA A 20 -7.92 21.05 14.28
CA ALA A 20 -7.38 20.56 13.01
C ALA A 20 -8.43 20.53 11.88
N LEU A 21 -9.66 20.10 12.19
CA LEU A 21 -10.75 20.08 11.22
C LEU A 21 -11.23 21.48 10.83
N LEU A 22 -11.30 22.42 11.76
CA LEU A 22 -11.63 23.82 11.47
C LEU A 22 -10.56 24.49 10.61
N LEU A 23 -9.27 24.24 10.89
CA LEU A 23 -8.17 24.73 10.05
C LEU A 23 -8.26 24.19 8.62
N ALA A 24 -8.57 22.89 8.49
CA ALA A 24 -8.76 22.25 7.19
C ALA A 24 -10.00 22.76 6.43
N ALA A 25 -11.06 23.19 7.15
CA ALA A 25 -12.22 23.84 6.54
C ALA A 25 -11.93 25.27 6.03
N VAL A 26 -10.93 25.94 6.61
CA VAL A 26 -10.45 27.25 6.17
C VAL A 26 -9.48 27.11 5.00
N ASP A 27 -8.52 26.19 5.09
CA ASP A 27 -7.56 25.88 4.03
C ASP A 27 -7.59 24.39 3.69
N TRP A 28 -8.21 24.05 2.55
CA TRP A 28 -8.39 22.66 2.10
C TRP A 28 -7.07 21.91 1.89
N ARG A 29 -5.97 22.63 1.70
CA ARG A 29 -4.62 22.08 1.50
C ARG A 29 -4.05 21.49 2.80
N LEU A 30 -4.71 21.74 3.94
CA LEU A 30 -4.38 21.17 5.25
C LEU A 30 -5.06 19.81 5.45
N GLY A 31 -4.66 18.80 4.70
CA GLY A 31 -5.15 17.43 4.90
C GLY A 31 -4.90 16.92 6.33
N VAL A 32 -5.88 16.24 6.91
CA VAL A 32 -5.88 15.82 8.34
C VAL A 32 -5.87 14.31 8.48
N LEU A 33 -4.96 13.81 9.31
CA LEU A 33 -4.85 12.40 9.68
C LEU A 33 -5.30 12.15 11.13
N LEU A 34 -6.40 11.42 11.30
CA LEU A 34 -7.04 11.06 12.57
C LEU A 34 -6.57 9.68 13.06
N ARG A 35 -5.72 9.65 14.07
CA ARG A 35 -5.14 8.43 14.70
C ARG A 35 -5.88 8.03 15.97
N GLY A 36 -5.94 6.76 16.32
CA GLY A 36 -6.65 6.27 17.52
C GLY A 36 -7.77 5.27 17.24
N ASP A 37 -8.45 4.83 18.29
CA ASP A 37 -9.23 3.60 18.28
C ASP A 37 -10.58 3.71 17.57
N LYS A 38 -11.16 2.54 17.23
CA LYS A 38 -12.53 2.42 16.75
C LYS A 38 -13.51 2.91 17.82
N GLY A 39 -14.53 3.66 17.41
CA GLY A 39 -15.56 4.20 18.33
C GLY A 39 -15.24 5.56 18.96
N SER A 40 -14.10 6.19 18.62
CA SER A 40 -13.72 7.52 19.10
C SER A 40 -14.47 8.70 18.43
N GLY A 41 -15.43 8.43 17.54
CA GLY A 41 -16.28 9.45 16.93
C GLY A 41 -15.71 10.17 15.70
N LYS A 42 -14.58 9.70 15.15
CA LYS A 42 -13.87 10.32 14.00
C LYS A 42 -14.77 10.66 12.82
N THR A 43 -15.47 9.65 12.30
CA THR A 43 -16.37 9.79 11.16
C THR A 43 -17.58 10.67 11.47
N THR A 44 -18.07 10.65 12.72
CA THR A 44 -19.19 11.48 13.17
C THR A 44 -18.81 12.96 13.10
N THR A 45 -17.66 13.33 13.67
CA THR A 45 -17.16 14.71 13.66
C THR A 45 -16.78 15.15 12.24
N ALA A 46 -16.17 14.28 11.44
CA ALA A 46 -15.86 14.56 10.03
C ALA A 46 -17.12 14.86 9.19
N ARG A 47 -18.21 14.09 9.38
CA ARG A 47 -19.51 14.34 8.74
C ARG A 47 -20.15 15.64 9.25
N GLY A 48 -19.99 15.94 10.53
CA GLY A 48 -20.43 17.22 11.11
C GLY A 48 -19.73 18.42 10.46
N LEU A 49 -18.43 18.29 10.13
CA LEU A 49 -17.66 19.34 9.45
C LEU A 49 -18.22 19.68 8.06
N ALA A 50 -18.69 18.69 7.29
CA ALA A 50 -19.27 18.96 5.97
C ALA A 50 -20.49 19.88 6.04
N ALA A 51 -21.26 19.84 7.13
CA ALA A 51 -22.40 20.74 7.35
C ALA A 51 -21.99 22.19 7.68
N LEU A 52 -20.71 22.43 7.97
CA LEU A 52 -20.13 23.75 8.21
C LEU A 52 -19.47 24.38 6.96
N LEU A 53 -19.27 23.60 5.90
CA LEU A 53 -18.68 24.10 4.66
C LEU A 53 -19.73 24.81 3.78
N PRO A 54 -19.31 25.75 2.89
CA PRO A 54 -20.21 26.40 1.95
C PRO A 54 -20.97 25.37 1.10
N SER A 55 -22.31 25.49 1.06
CA SER A 55 -23.16 24.55 0.32
C SER A 55 -23.09 24.81 -1.19
N PRO A 56 -23.04 23.76 -2.04
CA PRO A 56 -23.04 22.34 -1.69
C PRO A 56 -21.65 21.82 -1.31
N ALA A 57 -21.52 21.23 -0.12
CA ALA A 57 -20.30 20.57 0.35
C ALA A 57 -20.48 19.05 0.35
N PRO A 58 -20.06 18.33 -0.72
CA PRO A 58 -20.19 16.88 -0.79
C PRO A 58 -19.33 16.20 0.29
N PHE A 59 -19.85 15.14 0.89
CA PHE A 59 -19.07 14.24 1.76
C PHE A 59 -18.92 12.90 1.03
N VAL A 60 -17.75 12.67 0.46
CA VAL A 60 -17.43 11.47 -0.33
C VAL A 60 -16.58 10.54 0.53
N ASN A 61 -16.92 9.26 0.54
CA ASN A 61 -16.14 8.23 1.22
C ASN A 61 -15.40 7.37 0.20
N LEU A 62 -14.10 7.19 0.37
CA LEU A 62 -13.28 6.31 -0.45
C LEU A 62 -13.28 4.89 0.17
N PRO A 63 -13.90 3.89 -0.47
CA PRO A 63 -13.83 2.52 0.02
C PRO A 63 -12.43 1.93 -0.18
N LEU A 64 -12.01 1.05 0.72
CA LEU A 64 -10.70 0.39 0.69
C LEU A 64 -10.40 -0.34 -0.64
N GLY A 65 -11.44 -0.99 -1.21
CA GLY A 65 -11.36 -1.69 -2.50
C GLY A 65 -11.72 -0.82 -3.70
N ALA A 66 -11.62 0.51 -3.60
CA ALA A 66 -11.82 1.38 -4.75
C ALA A 66 -10.79 1.07 -5.84
N THR A 67 -11.23 1.00 -7.09
CA THR A 67 -10.33 0.95 -8.24
C THR A 67 -9.86 2.36 -8.58
N GLU A 68 -8.74 2.45 -9.30
CA GLU A 68 -8.21 3.72 -9.80
C GLU A 68 -9.24 4.47 -10.67
N ASP A 69 -9.95 3.76 -11.56
CA ASP A 69 -11.01 4.34 -12.40
C ASP A 69 -12.17 4.92 -11.58
N ARG A 70 -12.45 4.35 -10.40
CA ARG A 70 -13.46 4.88 -9.48
C ARG A 70 -12.96 6.14 -8.79
N LEU A 71 -11.68 6.21 -8.44
CA LEU A 71 -11.07 7.36 -7.78
C LEU A 71 -10.91 8.55 -8.75
N LEU A 72 -10.19 8.35 -9.86
CA LEU A 72 -9.83 9.39 -10.83
C LEU A 72 -10.97 9.70 -11.81
N GLY A 73 -11.77 8.69 -12.13
CA GLY A 73 -12.70 8.69 -13.25
C GLY A 73 -12.15 7.89 -14.43
N GLY A 74 -12.93 7.80 -15.49
CA GLY A 74 -12.56 7.04 -16.69
C GLY A 74 -13.53 7.25 -17.83
N LEU A 75 -13.47 6.41 -18.84
CA LEU A 75 -14.43 6.40 -19.94
C LEU A 75 -15.71 5.66 -19.55
N ASP A 76 -16.87 6.25 -19.85
CA ASP A 76 -18.14 5.53 -19.81
C ASP A 76 -18.24 4.64 -21.06
N LEU A 77 -17.82 3.38 -20.93
CA LEU A 77 -17.83 2.42 -22.04
C LEU A 77 -19.24 2.23 -22.64
N GLU A 78 -20.31 2.27 -21.85
CA GLU A 78 -21.67 2.06 -22.36
C GLU A 78 -22.15 3.23 -23.24
N ARG A 79 -21.84 4.47 -22.84
CA ARG A 79 -22.17 5.67 -23.62
C ARG A 79 -21.23 5.84 -24.82
N THR A 80 -19.95 5.56 -24.63
CA THR A 80 -18.95 5.62 -25.69
C THR A 80 -19.28 4.62 -26.81
N LEU A 81 -19.73 3.41 -26.47
CA LEU A 81 -20.19 2.42 -27.45
C LEU A 81 -21.49 2.82 -28.17
N LYS A 82 -22.29 3.73 -27.61
CA LYS A 82 -23.47 4.32 -28.25
C LYS A 82 -23.13 5.53 -29.14
N GLY A 83 -21.85 5.89 -29.26
CA GLY A 83 -21.35 6.95 -30.13
C GLY A 83 -21.12 8.30 -29.44
N GLU A 84 -21.35 8.40 -28.14
CA GLU A 84 -21.12 9.62 -27.36
C GLU A 84 -19.97 9.37 -26.36
N PRO A 85 -18.72 9.78 -26.66
CA PRO A 85 -17.61 9.64 -25.73
C PRO A 85 -17.84 10.56 -24.53
N GLU A 86 -18.16 9.97 -23.38
CA GLU A 86 -18.43 10.69 -22.15
C GLU A 86 -17.48 10.24 -21.03
N LEU A 87 -16.89 11.23 -20.36
CA LEU A 87 -16.03 11.00 -19.21
C LEU A 87 -16.89 10.73 -17.97
N LYS A 88 -16.71 9.55 -17.39
CA LYS A 88 -17.26 9.21 -16.09
C LYS A 88 -16.47 9.93 -15.01
N ARG A 89 -17.19 10.71 -14.19
CA ARG A 89 -16.61 11.40 -13.03
C ARG A 89 -16.18 10.37 -11.97
N GLY A 90 -14.99 10.55 -11.43
CA GLY A 90 -14.49 9.79 -10.29
C GLY A 90 -14.83 10.44 -8.94
N LEU A 91 -14.47 9.75 -7.86
CA LEU A 91 -14.68 10.24 -6.49
C LEU A 91 -13.97 11.57 -6.20
N LEU A 92 -12.83 11.84 -6.84
CA LEU A 92 -12.13 13.12 -6.70
C LEU A 92 -12.94 14.29 -7.27
N ALA A 93 -13.60 14.08 -8.42
CA ALA A 93 -14.49 15.09 -9.01
C ALA A 93 -15.74 15.29 -8.14
N GLU A 94 -16.28 14.20 -7.59
CA GLU A 94 -17.45 14.25 -6.71
C GLU A 94 -17.16 14.95 -5.38
N ALA A 95 -15.91 14.91 -4.91
CA ALA A 95 -15.49 15.53 -3.66
C ALA A 95 -15.18 17.03 -3.79
N HIS A 96 -15.10 17.57 -5.01
CA HIS A 96 -14.76 18.97 -5.24
C HIS A 96 -15.69 19.92 -4.48
N GLY A 97 -15.10 20.89 -3.76
CA GLY A 97 -15.79 21.84 -2.89
C GLY A 97 -16.20 21.27 -1.53
N GLY A 98 -15.90 19.99 -1.25
CA GLY A 98 -16.34 19.30 -0.04
C GLY A 98 -15.23 18.56 0.69
N ILE A 99 -15.54 17.34 1.13
CA ILE A 99 -14.68 16.48 1.94
C ILE A 99 -14.54 15.12 1.26
N LEU A 100 -13.30 14.65 1.15
CA LEU A 100 -12.98 13.27 0.82
C LEU A 100 -12.45 12.57 2.06
N TYR A 101 -13.25 11.62 2.57
CA TYR A 101 -12.90 10.81 3.74
C TYR A 101 -12.36 9.46 3.30
N VAL A 102 -11.24 9.04 3.87
CA VAL A 102 -10.63 7.73 3.65
C VAL A 102 -10.55 7.02 4.99
N ASP A 103 -11.27 5.91 5.09
CA ASP A 103 -11.18 5.05 6.27
C ASP A 103 -9.95 4.13 6.15
N GLU A 104 -9.26 3.90 7.27
CA GLU A 104 -8.10 3.00 7.35
C GLU A 104 -7.07 3.25 6.23
N VAL A 105 -6.53 4.48 6.15
CA VAL A 105 -5.57 4.91 5.09
C VAL A 105 -4.33 4.02 5.01
N ASN A 106 -3.97 3.35 6.11
CA ASN A 106 -2.89 2.36 6.16
C ASN A 106 -3.13 1.14 5.23
N LEU A 107 -4.38 0.85 4.89
CA LEU A 107 -4.77 -0.28 4.02
C LEU A 107 -4.96 0.12 2.55
N LEU A 108 -4.85 1.41 2.23
CA LEU A 108 -5.01 1.89 0.86
C LEU A 108 -3.84 1.43 -0.03
N GLN A 109 -4.16 1.01 -1.25
CA GLN A 109 -3.16 0.63 -2.25
C GLN A 109 -2.22 1.81 -2.57
N GLY A 110 -0.92 1.56 -2.71
CA GLY A 110 0.10 2.61 -2.83
C GLY A 110 -0.17 3.61 -3.96
N HIS A 111 -0.47 3.12 -5.16
CA HIS A 111 -0.75 3.97 -6.33
C HIS A 111 -2.00 4.84 -6.15
N LEU A 112 -3.04 4.35 -5.46
CA LEU A 112 -4.23 5.14 -5.13
C LEU A 112 -3.92 6.23 -4.11
N GLY A 113 -3.09 5.90 -3.10
CA GLY A 113 -2.64 6.87 -2.10
C GLY A 113 -1.82 8.00 -2.70
N ASP A 114 -0.92 7.69 -3.64
CA ASP A 114 -0.11 8.69 -4.32
C ASP A 114 -0.99 9.63 -5.18
N ALA A 115 -1.87 9.07 -6.02
CA ALA A 115 -2.76 9.85 -6.87
C ALA A 115 -3.74 10.73 -6.05
N LEU A 116 -4.26 10.19 -4.95
CA LEU A 116 -5.11 10.93 -4.01
C LEU A 116 -4.38 12.12 -3.41
N LEU A 117 -3.15 11.93 -2.93
CA LEU A 117 -2.38 12.99 -2.27
C LEU A 117 -1.87 14.03 -3.27
N ASP A 118 -1.59 13.63 -4.51
CA ASP A 118 -1.25 14.58 -5.58
C ASP A 118 -2.46 15.46 -5.94
N ALA A 119 -3.66 14.89 -6.05
CA ALA A 119 -4.89 15.65 -6.25
C ALA A 119 -5.19 16.58 -5.05
N ALA A 120 -5.02 16.09 -3.82
CA ALA A 120 -5.21 16.87 -2.60
C ALA A 120 -4.16 17.98 -2.40
N ALA A 121 -2.99 17.88 -3.04
CA ALA A 121 -1.97 18.92 -2.98
C ALA A 121 -2.13 19.97 -4.09
N THR A 122 -2.49 19.53 -5.29
CA THR A 122 -2.60 20.39 -6.49
C THR A 122 -3.98 21.02 -6.66
N GLY A 123 -5.03 20.40 -6.12
CA GLY A 123 -6.42 20.81 -6.30
C GLY A 123 -6.97 20.47 -7.69
N VAL A 124 -6.24 19.70 -8.49
CA VAL A 124 -6.63 19.29 -9.84
C VAL A 124 -6.39 17.79 -9.97
N ASN A 125 -7.39 17.08 -10.49
CA ASN A 125 -7.20 15.71 -10.90
C ASN A 125 -6.90 15.64 -12.39
N TYR A 126 -5.80 15.01 -12.75
CA TYR A 126 -5.40 14.75 -14.12
C TYR A 126 -5.73 13.30 -14.49
N LEU A 127 -6.44 13.11 -15.59
CA LEU A 127 -6.77 11.82 -16.16
C LEU A 127 -6.07 11.70 -17.52
N GLU A 128 -4.97 10.95 -17.56
CA GLU A 128 -4.20 10.68 -18.78
C GLU A 128 -4.22 9.18 -19.10
N ARG A 129 -5.32 8.69 -19.67
CA ARG A 129 -5.51 7.25 -19.93
C ARG A 129 -6.27 7.00 -21.22
N GLU A 130 -5.99 5.85 -21.86
CA GLU A 130 -6.68 5.38 -23.06
C GLU A 130 -6.66 6.37 -24.25
N GLY A 131 -5.60 7.19 -24.34
CA GLY A 131 -5.46 8.23 -25.36
C GLY A 131 -6.27 9.51 -25.08
N LEU A 132 -6.90 9.61 -23.90
CA LEU A 132 -7.59 10.80 -23.43
C LEU A 132 -6.75 11.52 -22.37
N SER A 133 -6.66 12.84 -22.52
CA SER A 133 -6.14 13.74 -21.50
C SER A 133 -7.28 14.67 -21.08
N ALA A 134 -7.67 14.58 -19.81
CA ALA A 134 -8.69 15.42 -19.23
C ALA A 134 -8.25 15.86 -17.83
N SER A 135 -8.67 17.06 -17.42
CA SER A 135 -8.43 17.55 -16.07
C SER A 135 -9.73 18.08 -15.49
N HIS A 136 -9.95 17.86 -14.19
CA HIS A 136 -11.08 18.45 -13.48
C HIS A 136 -10.65 19.07 -12.14
N PRO A 137 -11.32 20.14 -11.70
CA PRO A 137 -11.10 20.70 -10.37
C PRO A 137 -11.39 19.68 -9.29
N ALA A 138 -10.48 19.57 -8.32
CA ALA A 138 -10.51 18.62 -7.23
C ALA A 138 -10.03 19.27 -5.92
N GLU A 139 -10.42 20.52 -5.66
CA GLU A 139 -10.20 21.16 -4.36
C GLU A 139 -11.15 20.55 -3.31
N PHE A 140 -10.63 19.73 -2.41
CA PHE A 140 -11.40 19.10 -1.34
C PHE A 140 -10.57 18.99 -0.07
N VAL A 141 -11.24 18.90 1.08
CA VAL A 141 -10.58 18.61 2.36
C VAL A 141 -10.34 17.10 2.46
N LEU A 142 -9.07 16.69 2.50
CA LEU A 142 -8.70 15.30 2.70
C LEU A 142 -8.70 14.94 4.19
N LEU A 143 -9.54 13.98 4.57
CA LEU A 143 -9.59 13.41 5.92
C LEU A 143 -9.24 11.93 5.87
N GLY A 144 -8.15 11.55 6.54
CA GLY A 144 -7.74 10.15 6.69
C GLY A 144 -7.94 9.65 8.11
N SER A 145 -8.48 8.45 8.28
CA SER A 145 -8.49 7.74 9.57
C SER A 145 -7.47 6.59 9.55
N MET A 146 -6.84 6.31 10.68
CA MET A 146 -6.06 5.08 10.86
C MET A 146 -6.18 4.54 12.28
N ASN A 147 -6.09 3.22 12.39
CA ASN A 147 -5.84 2.51 13.63
C ASN A 147 -4.36 2.13 13.70
N PRO A 148 -3.57 2.67 14.64
CA PRO A 148 -2.15 2.33 14.79
C PRO A 148 -1.89 0.83 15.05
N GLU A 149 -2.86 0.10 15.61
CA GLU A 149 -2.73 -1.33 15.88
C GLU A 149 -2.78 -2.19 14.60
N GLU A 150 -3.41 -1.68 13.53
CA GLU A 150 -3.59 -2.38 12.25
C GLU A 150 -2.43 -2.12 11.26
N GLY A 151 -1.37 -1.47 11.72
CA GLY A 151 -0.14 -1.23 10.97
C GLY A 151 0.28 0.23 10.88
N THR A 152 1.50 0.45 10.40
CA THR A 152 2.08 1.79 10.26
C THR A 152 1.85 2.35 8.87
N LEU A 153 1.47 3.63 8.76
CA LEU A 153 1.40 4.33 7.48
C LEU A 153 2.80 4.52 6.89
N ARG A 154 2.91 4.40 5.56
CA ARG A 154 4.15 4.67 4.81
C ARG A 154 4.66 6.09 5.13
N PRO A 155 5.96 6.30 5.43
CA PRO A 155 6.50 7.62 5.76
C PRO A 155 6.20 8.70 4.71
N GLN A 156 6.17 8.32 3.43
CA GLN A 156 5.88 9.22 2.32
C GLN A 156 4.44 9.74 2.33
N LEU A 157 3.47 8.88 2.65
CA LEU A 157 2.06 9.27 2.80
C LEU A 157 1.90 10.10 4.06
N LEU A 158 2.61 9.72 5.13
CA LEU A 158 2.53 10.40 6.41
C LEU A 158 3.03 11.86 6.34
N ASP A 159 4.15 12.11 5.66
CA ASP A 159 4.70 13.46 5.48
C ASP A 159 3.84 14.36 4.56
N ARG A 160 2.97 13.75 3.74
CA ARG A 160 2.04 14.45 2.84
C ARG A 160 0.74 14.87 3.54
N PHE A 161 0.40 14.30 4.69
CA PHE A 161 -0.63 14.87 5.56
C PHE A 161 -0.08 16.10 6.27
N ALA A 162 -0.78 17.23 6.16
CA ALA A 162 -0.35 18.48 6.79
C ALA A 162 -0.48 18.40 8.32
N LEU A 163 -1.61 17.85 8.79
CA LEU A 163 -1.96 17.78 10.21
C LEU A 163 -2.21 16.32 10.62
N SER A 164 -1.82 15.97 11.85
CA SER A 164 -2.17 14.69 12.46
C SER A 164 -2.60 14.88 13.91
N VAL A 165 -3.68 14.18 14.29
CA VAL A 165 -4.27 14.26 15.62
C VAL A 165 -4.53 12.86 16.15
N SER A 166 -4.13 12.61 17.40
CA SER A 166 -4.59 11.43 18.16
C SER A 166 -5.96 11.70 18.75
N VAL A 167 -6.89 10.79 18.51
CA VAL A 167 -8.29 10.87 18.94
C VAL A 167 -8.57 9.67 19.82
N ASP A 168 -8.50 9.92 21.12
CA ASP A 168 -8.76 8.92 22.15
C ASP A 168 -10.15 9.16 22.76
N ALA A 169 -10.74 8.11 23.32
CA ALA A 169 -11.98 8.26 24.10
C ALA A 169 -11.67 9.05 25.38
N PRO A 170 -12.55 9.98 25.82
CA PRO A 170 -12.30 10.72 27.05
C PRO A 170 -12.27 9.76 28.25
N ASP A 171 -11.27 9.90 29.12
CA ASP A 171 -11.13 9.09 30.34
C ASP A 171 -12.05 9.58 31.47
N GLU A 172 -12.34 10.88 31.50
CA GLU A 172 -13.10 11.51 32.58
C GLU A 172 -14.59 11.08 32.55
N PRO A 173 -15.12 10.48 33.64
CA PRO A 173 -16.49 9.99 33.68
C PRO A 173 -17.56 11.05 33.34
N ALA A 174 -17.35 12.30 33.76
CA ALA A 174 -18.25 13.41 33.47
C ALA A 174 -18.33 13.71 31.96
N LEU A 175 -17.17 13.75 31.27
CA LEU A 175 -17.12 13.95 29.82
C LEU A 175 -17.74 12.75 29.08
N ARG A 176 -17.48 11.52 29.53
CA ARG A 176 -18.10 10.31 28.94
C ARG A 176 -19.62 10.33 29.08
N GLN A 177 -20.14 10.69 30.26
CA GLN A 177 -21.58 10.83 30.50
C GLN A 177 -22.19 11.86 29.55
N GLU A 178 -21.53 13.01 29.38
CA GLU A 178 -22.02 14.07 28.48
C GLU A 178 -22.06 13.60 27.01
N VAL A 179 -21.00 12.91 26.53
CA VAL A 179 -20.97 12.33 25.18
C VAL A 179 -22.14 11.36 24.96
N VAL A 180 -22.34 10.43 25.89
CA VAL A 180 -23.42 9.43 25.81
C VAL A 180 -24.79 10.10 25.89
N SER A 181 -24.97 11.06 26.80
CA SER A 181 -26.22 11.80 26.99
C SER A 181 -26.63 12.58 25.74
N ARG A 182 -25.70 13.30 25.11
CA ARG A 182 -25.95 14.02 23.85
C ARG A 182 -26.25 13.07 22.70
N ARG A 183 -25.56 11.92 22.64
CA ARG A 183 -25.81 10.90 21.62
C ARG A 183 -27.21 10.31 21.73
N ILE A 184 -27.64 9.93 22.94
CA ILE A 184 -29.00 9.42 23.19
C ILE A 184 -30.06 10.48 22.85
N SER A 185 -29.80 11.74 23.21
CA SER A 185 -30.71 12.85 22.91
C SER A 185 -30.89 13.06 21.40
N PHE A 186 -29.79 12.98 20.64
CA PHE A 186 -29.82 13.04 19.18
C PHE A 186 -30.54 11.84 18.56
N GLU A 187 -30.32 10.62 19.06
CA GLU A 187 -30.99 9.42 18.53
C GLU A 187 -32.51 9.43 18.79
N ARG A 188 -32.93 10.01 19.93
CA ARG A 188 -34.35 10.14 20.29
C ARG A 188 -35.09 11.17 19.43
N ASP A 189 -34.47 12.32 19.17
CA ASP A 189 -35.04 13.39 18.35
C ASP A 189 -33.94 14.12 17.55
N PRO A 190 -33.55 13.58 16.38
CA PRO A 190 -32.49 14.18 15.57
C PRO A 190 -32.81 15.60 15.10
N ALA A 191 -34.09 15.87 14.81
CA ALA A 191 -34.53 17.15 14.27
C ALA A 191 -34.54 18.23 15.35
N GLY A 192 -35.13 17.95 16.52
CA GLY A 192 -35.11 18.86 17.66
C GLY A 192 -33.70 19.10 18.19
N PHE A 193 -32.85 18.07 18.19
CA PHE A 193 -31.44 18.22 18.55
C PHE A 193 -30.69 19.13 17.57
N ALA A 194 -30.88 18.96 16.25
CA ALA A 194 -30.27 19.85 15.26
C ALA A 194 -30.69 21.31 15.47
N VAL A 195 -31.98 21.57 15.69
CA VAL A 195 -32.50 22.92 15.98
C VAL A 195 -31.86 23.52 17.24
N ALA A 196 -31.68 22.73 18.31
CA ALA A 196 -31.07 23.21 19.55
C ALA A 196 -29.61 23.66 19.37
N TRP A 197 -28.88 23.09 18.41
CA TRP A 197 -27.48 23.39 18.15
C TRP A 197 -27.25 24.30 16.94
N GLU A 198 -28.31 24.69 16.23
CA GLU A 198 -28.21 25.44 14.97
C GLU A 198 -27.54 26.80 15.16
N ALA A 199 -27.84 27.51 16.27
CA ALA A 199 -27.18 28.79 16.57
C ALA A 199 -25.67 28.65 16.73
N ALA A 200 -25.20 27.55 17.35
CA ALA A 200 -23.77 27.28 17.49
C ALA A 200 -23.13 26.80 16.18
N GLN A 201 -23.87 26.08 15.34
CA GLN A 201 -23.44 25.73 13.98
C GLN A 201 -23.26 26.97 13.11
N GLU A 202 -24.23 27.89 13.15
CA GLU A 202 -24.19 29.11 12.35
C GLU A 202 -23.02 30.00 12.74
N ALA A 203 -22.76 30.16 14.05
CA ALA A 203 -21.58 30.89 14.52
C ALA A 203 -20.26 30.28 14.02
N LEU A 204 -20.18 28.94 13.86
CA LEU A 204 -19.02 28.28 13.27
C LEU A 204 -18.96 28.49 11.75
N ARG A 205 -20.09 28.43 11.05
CA ARG A 205 -20.16 28.73 9.60
C ARG A 205 -19.70 30.14 9.30
N GLU A 206 -20.19 31.13 10.02
CA GLU A 206 -19.80 32.53 9.87
C GLU A 206 -18.29 32.71 10.12
N LYS A 207 -17.75 32.09 11.16
CA LYS A 207 -16.31 32.10 11.44
C LYS A 207 -15.49 31.49 10.31
N ILE A 208 -15.87 30.32 9.80
CA ILE A 208 -15.17 29.65 8.70
C ILE A 208 -15.26 30.50 7.42
N ALA A 209 -16.44 31.03 7.09
CA ALA A 209 -16.64 31.87 5.91
C ALA A 209 -15.78 33.14 5.98
N GLY A 210 -15.79 33.84 7.12
CA GLY A 210 -14.95 35.02 7.35
C GLY A 210 -13.45 34.71 7.34
N ALA A 211 -13.05 33.55 7.85
CA ALA A 211 -11.65 33.10 7.81
C ALA A 211 -11.20 32.77 6.37
N ARG A 212 -12.00 32.05 5.58
CA ARG A 212 -11.71 31.75 4.17
C ARG A 212 -11.55 33.00 3.34
N ALA A 213 -12.40 34.01 3.56
CA ALA A 213 -12.31 35.29 2.86
C ALA A 213 -11.03 36.08 3.20
N ARG A 214 -10.53 35.95 4.44
CA ARG A 214 -9.32 36.65 4.92
C ARG A 214 -8.02 35.90 4.74
N LEU A 215 -8.05 34.58 4.53
CA LEU A 215 -6.84 33.74 4.48
C LEU A 215 -5.76 34.27 3.53
N GLY A 216 -6.16 34.77 2.35
CA GLY A 216 -5.22 35.33 1.36
C GLY A 216 -4.61 36.68 1.75
N LEU A 217 -5.14 37.34 2.78
CA LEU A 217 -4.69 38.63 3.31
C LEU A 217 -3.83 38.48 4.56
N VAL A 218 -3.77 37.30 5.19
CA VAL A 218 -2.99 37.09 6.41
C VAL A 218 -1.50 37.16 6.10
N GLU A 219 -0.81 38.10 6.71
CA GLU A 219 0.62 38.30 6.52
C GLU A 219 1.44 37.42 7.46
N CYS A 220 2.50 36.79 6.92
CA CYS A 220 3.53 36.12 7.71
C CYS A 220 4.81 36.94 7.60
N SER A 221 5.21 37.59 8.69
CA SER A 221 6.43 38.40 8.70
C SER A 221 7.67 37.52 8.46
N ALA A 222 8.72 38.09 7.87
CA ALA A 222 9.98 37.37 7.65
C ALA A 222 10.60 36.85 8.97
N GLU A 223 10.33 37.53 10.10
CA GLU A 223 10.74 37.08 11.42
C GLU A 223 9.97 35.85 11.88
N MET A 224 8.64 35.85 11.71
CA MET A 224 7.81 34.70 12.05
C MET A 224 8.17 33.48 11.21
N LEU A 225 8.38 33.67 9.90
CA LEU A 225 8.82 32.60 9.01
C LEU A 225 10.18 32.02 9.44
N ARG A 226 11.14 32.88 9.83
CA ARG A 226 12.42 32.43 10.40
C ARG A 226 12.21 31.63 11.69
N SER A 227 11.31 32.08 12.56
CA SER A 227 10.99 31.35 13.80
C SER A 227 10.39 29.97 13.52
N ILE A 228 9.50 29.86 12.53
CA ILE A 228 8.92 28.58 12.11
C ILE A 228 10.03 27.64 11.61
N CYS A 229 10.88 28.11 10.69
CA CYS A 229 11.98 27.31 10.16
C CYS A 229 12.99 26.89 11.23
N ALA A 230 13.27 27.76 12.21
CA ALA A 230 14.13 27.43 13.35
C ALA A 230 13.53 26.29 14.17
N VAL A 231 12.25 26.39 14.55
CA VAL A 231 11.56 25.36 15.35
C VAL A 231 11.50 24.01 14.62
N VAL A 232 11.23 24.02 13.31
CA VAL A 232 11.21 22.79 12.49
C VAL A 232 12.60 22.16 12.43
N SER A 233 13.63 22.97 12.21
CA SER A 233 15.03 22.52 12.11
C SER A 233 15.57 21.99 13.45
N GLU A 234 15.25 22.65 14.55
CA GLU A 234 15.63 22.23 15.91
C GLU A 234 15.06 20.86 16.28
N ARG A 235 13.89 20.49 15.73
CA ARG A 235 13.28 19.17 15.89
C ARG A 235 13.86 18.10 14.96
N GLY A 236 14.87 18.43 14.16
CA GLY A 236 15.56 17.51 13.25
C GLY A 236 14.74 17.11 12.02
N ILE A 237 13.67 17.84 11.71
CA ILE A 237 12.78 17.55 10.57
C ILE A 237 13.40 18.15 9.31
N ARG A 238 13.68 17.31 8.31
CA ARG A 238 14.34 17.74 7.05
C ARG A 238 13.37 18.13 5.93
N SER A 239 12.08 17.85 6.08
CA SER A 239 11.06 18.08 5.04
C SER A 239 10.57 19.53 5.07
N LEU A 240 10.75 20.28 3.98
CA LEU A 240 10.20 21.62 3.81
C LEU A 240 8.65 21.65 3.81
N ARG A 241 8.02 20.49 3.65
CA ARG A 241 6.56 20.36 3.80
C ARG A 241 6.14 20.64 5.24
N ALA A 242 7.02 20.41 6.21
CA ALA A 242 6.73 20.68 7.61
C ALA A 242 6.63 22.20 7.86
N ASP A 243 7.57 22.97 7.31
CA ASP A 243 7.54 24.44 7.35
C ASP A 243 6.25 24.99 6.72
N LEU A 244 5.91 24.49 5.52
CA LEU A 244 4.69 24.90 4.81
C LEU A 244 3.42 24.51 5.57
N ALA A 245 3.38 23.33 6.18
CA ALA A 245 2.24 22.89 6.99
C ALA A 245 2.05 23.78 8.22
N VAL A 246 3.11 24.09 8.95
CA VAL A 246 3.06 24.99 10.12
C VAL A 246 2.62 26.38 9.71
N MET A 247 3.23 26.94 8.66
CA MET A 247 2.89 28.28 8.16
C MET A 247 1.42 28.38 7.73
N ARG A 248 0.93 27.41 6.94
CA ARG A 248 -0.47 27.40 6.49
C ARG A 248 -1.45 27.20 7.63
N ALA A 249 -1.14 26.29 8.55
CA ALA A 249 -1.98 26.05 9.71
C ALA A 249 -2.04 27.29 10.62
N ALA A 250 -0.91 27.96 10.84
CA ALA A 250 -0.85 29.18 11.64
C ALA A 250 -1.59 30.35 10.95
N ALA A 251 -1.48 30.48 9.63
CA ALA A 251 -2.23 31.47 8.85
C ALA A 251 -3.75 31.20 8.87
N ALA A 252 -4.15 29.94 8.70
CA ALA A 252 -5.54 29.52 8.83
C ALA A 252 -6.07 29.78 10.24
N TYR A 253 -5.24 29.58 11.28
CA TYR A 253 -5.64 29.84 12.65
C TYR A 253 -5.78 31.35 12.92
N ALA A 254 -4.84 32.17 12.45
CA ALA A 254 -4.94 33.63 12.51
C ALA A 254 -6.21 34.14 11.83
N ALA A 255 -6.53 33.64 10.64
CA ALA A 255 -7.74 33.98 9.92
C ALA A 255 -9.02 33.60 10.69
N LEU A 256 -8.99 32.45 11.39
CA LEU A 256 -10.09 31.96 12.23
C LEU A 256 -10.26 32.79 13.51
N SER A 257 -9.16 33.24 14.11
CA SER A 257 -9.14 34.19 15.23
C SER A 257 -9.52 35.62 14.81
N GLY A 258 -9.46 35.90 13.51
CA GLY A 258 -9.75 37.20 12.92
C GLY A 258 -8.60 38.19 12.97
N GLU A 259 -7.38 37.68 13.05
CA GLU A 259 -6.14 38.45 13.01
C GLU A 259 -5.62 38.54 11.57
N GLU A 260 -4.97 39.67 11.25
CA GLU A 260 -4.42 39.95 9.92
C GLU A 260 -2.98 39.47 9.76
N ALA A 261 -2.34 39.00 10.84
CA ALA A 261 -0.95 38.55 10.82
C ALA A 261 -0.74 37.29 11.66
N VAL A 262 0.24 36.47 11.27
CA VAL A 262 0.63 35.28 12.03
C VAL A 262 1.44 35.68 13.26
N GLY A 263 0.86 35.57 14.45
CA GLY A 263 1.54 35.67 15.74
C GLY A 263 2.11 34.36 16.28
N ALA A 264 2.95 34.46 17.33
CA ALA A 264 3.57 33.32 17.99
C ALA A 264 2.57 32.33 18.58
N ASN A 265 1.47 32.84 19.16
CA ASN A 265 0.39 32.03 19.73
C ASN A 265 -0.24 31.10 18.68
N HIS A 266 -0.34 31.57 17.42
CA HIS A 266 -0.89 30.76 16.34
C HIS A 266 0.03 29.60 15.99
N VAL A 267 1.34 29.90 15.89
CA VAL A 267 2.36 28.88 15.61
C VAL A 267 2.37 27.84 16.73
N GLU A 268 2.43 28.27 17.99
CA GLU A 268 2.48 27.38 19.15
C GLU A 268 1.30 26.41 19.18
N ALA A 269 0.08 26.89 18.92
CA ALA A 269 -1.11 26.07 18.92
C ALA A 269 -1.13 24.98 17.83
N VAL A 270 -0.52 25.24 16.66
CA VAL A 270 -0.54 24.29 15.53
C VAL A 270 0.67 23.37 15.48
N LEU A 271 1.76 23.67 16.19
CA LEU A 271 2.97 22.84 16.22
C LEU A 271 2.71 21.37 16.58
N PRO A 272 1.89 21.02 17.60
CA PRO A 272 1.59 19.63 17.91
C PRO A 272 0.87 18.91 16.76
N LEU A 273 -0.04 19.61 16.07
CA LEU A 273 -0.84 19.08 14.97
C LEU A 273 0.02 18.85 13.72
N ALA A 274 0.86 19.83 13.37
CA ALA A 274 1.66 19.81 12.15
C ALA A 274 2.91 18.93 12.25
N LEU A 275 3.56 18.88 13.42
CA LEU A 275 4.86 18.22 13.58
C LEU A 275 4.81 16.92 14.38
N GLY A 276 3.72 16.63 15.12
CA GLY A 276 3.64 15.48 16.03
C GLY A 276 3.92 14.14 15.37
N HIS A 277 3.51 13.98 14.11
CA HIS A 277 3.75 12.78 13.33
C HIS A 277 5.12 12.73 12.62
N ARG A 278 5.83 13.86 12.51
CA ARG A 278 7.11 14.00 11.79
C ARG A 278 8.32 13.92 12.72
N ALA A 279 8.16 14.30 13.99
CA ALA A 279 9.23 14.31 14.99
C ALA A 279 9.73 12.90 15.37
N ARG A 280 8.89 11.87 15.25
CA ARG A 280 9.29 10.47 15.55
C ARG A 280 10.26 9.88 14.51
N ASP A 281 10.24 10.36 13.27
CA ASP A 281 11.12 9.88 12.20
C ASP A 281 12.49 10.59 12.16
N ALA A 282 12.57 11.84 12.64
CA ALA A 282 13.82 12.58 12.75
C ALA A 282 14.85 11.86 13.65
N ASN A 283 14.39 11.21 14.72
CA ASN A 283 15.25 10.47 15.65
C ASN A 283 15.75 9.12 15.09
N ARG A 284 15.11 8.61 14.03
CA ARG A 284 15.45 7.33 13.39
C ARG A 284 16.53 7.47 12.31
N THR A 285 16.73 8.70 11.80
CA THR A 285 17.70 9.03 10.75
C THR A 285 19.03 9.62 11.27
N GLN A 286 19.21 9.75 12.60
CA GLN A 286 20.37 10.44 13.22
C GLN A 286 21.43 9.55 13.90
N ARG A 287 21.35 8.22 13.90
CA ARG A 287 22.45 7.38 14.42
C ARG A 287 23.27 6.72 13.30
N PRO A 288 24.48 7.24 12.97
CA PRO A 288 25.53 6.36 12.46
C PRO A 288 25.80 5.29 13.54
N PRO A 289 26.03 4.01 13.19
CA PRO A 289 26.37 3.01 14.18
C PRO A 289 27.73 3.37 14.78
N SER A 290 27.71 3.98 15.98
CA SER A 290 28.91 4.15 16.79
C SER A 290 29.47 2.76 17.10
N SER A 291 30.71 2.54 16.72
CA SER A 291 31.46 1.32 16.98
C SER A 291 31.41 0.98 18.48
N PRO A 292 31.14 -0.28 18.87
CA PRO A 292 31.23 -0.66 20.28
C PRO A 292 32.70 -0.55 20.73
N PRO A 293 32.97 -0.12 21.98
CA PRO A 293 34.33 -0.17 22.51
C PRO A 293 34.79 -1.64 22.60
N PRO A 294 36.10 -1.93 22.49
CA PRO A 294 36.59 -3.29 22.58
C PRO A 294 36.28 -3.85 23.98
N PRO A 295 35.76 -5.09 24.09
CA PRO A 295 35.44 -5.67 25.38
C PRO A 295 36.74 -6.00 26.13
N ARG A 296 36.85 -5.47 27.36
CA ARG A 296 37.81 -5.95 28.36
C ARG A 296 37.41 -7.36 28.78
N ARG A 297 38.38 -8.27 28.81
CA ARG A 297 38.24 -9.64 29.33
C ARG A 297 38.35 -9.65 30.85
N GLU A 298 37.72 -10.69 31.42
CA GLU A 298 37.77 -11.24 32.79
C GLU A 298 36.40 -11.13 33.48
N GLU A 299 35.82 -12.14 34.11
CA GLU A 299 36.05 -13.59 34.25
C GLU A 299 34.75 -14.17 34.88
N GLU A 300 34.50 -15.46 34.69
CA GLU A 300 33.29 -16.18 35.11
C GLU A 300 32.98 -16.12 36.61
N LYS A 301 31.68 -16.03 36.95
CA LYS A 301 31.04 -16.88 37.97
C LYS A 301 29.52 -16.93 37.80
N ALA A 302 29.01 -18.16 37.76
CA ALA A 302 27.61 -18.51 37.59
C ALA A 302 26.77 -18.27 38.86
N SER A 303 25.53 -17.82 38.69
CA SER A 303 24.30 -18.43 39.25
C SER A 303 23.08 -17.53 39.04
N GLY A 304 21.91 -18.16 38.81
CA GLY A 304 20.60 -17.57 39.10
C GLY A 304 19.77 -17.17 37.88
N ALA A 305 18.69 -17.92 37.66
CA ALA A 305 17.69 -17.72 36.63
C ALA A 305 17.00 -16.36 36.69
N ASN A 306 16.77 -15.77 35.51
CA ASN A 306 15.48 -15.20 35.16
C ASN A 306 15.36 -15.10 33.63
N GLU A 307 14.24 -15.60 33.13
CA GLU A 307 13.77 -15.41 31.77
C GLU A 307 13.61 -13.92 31.49
N ASP A 308 14.26 -13.41 30.44
CA ASP A 308 13.72 -12.26 29.74
C ASP A 308 13.99 -12.35 28.23
N SER A 309 12.90 -12.14 27.51
CA SER A 309 12.73 -12.37 26.08
C SER A 309 13.21 -11.16 25.30
N GLY A 310 14.48 -11.19 24.88
CA GLY A 310 15.07 -10.18 24.03
C GLY A 310 14.61 -10.32 22.57
N TYR A 311 13.59 -9.55 22.20
CA TYR A 311 13.25 -9.27 20.79
C TYR A 311 14.49 -8.74 20.06
N THR A 312 15.02 -9.55 19.15
CA THR A 312 16.06 -9.12 18.20
C THR A 312 15.37 -8.29 17.12
N ALA A 313 15.68 -7.00 17.07
CA ALA A 313 15.15 -6.09 16.05
C ALA A 313 15.54 -6.57 14.64
N GLU A 314 14.53 -6.85 13.82
CA GLU A 314 14.69 -7.23 12.42
C GLU A 314 15.44 -6.14 11.63
N ARG A 315 16.48 -6.55 10.91
CA ARG A 315 17.25 -5.69 10.02
C ARG A 315 16.91 -6.03 8.58
N VAL A 316 16.35 -5.06 7.86
CA VAL A 316 16.00 -5.16 6.44
C VAL A 316 17.23 -4.81 5.59
N PHE A 317 17.61 -5.67 4.66
CA PHE A 317 18.74 -5.48 3.75
C PHE A 317 18.25 -5.25 2.30
N ALA A 318 18.83 -4.25 1.62
CA ALA A 318 18.56 -3.95 0.23
C ALA A 318 19.17 -5.03 -0.71
N PRO A 319 18.47 -5.44 -1.79
CA PRO A 319 18.95 -6.44 -2.74
C PRO A 319 20.21 -5.99 -3.50
N ARG A 320 20.99 -6.94 -4.01
CA ARG A 320 22.07 -6.68 -4.98
C ARG A 320 21.49 -6.96 -6.35
N SER A 321 21.75 -6.09 -7.33
CA SER A 321 21.39 -6.34 -8.72
C SER A 321 22.18 -7.55 -9.23
N VAL A 322 21.47 -8.59 -9.66
CA VAL A 322 22.05 -9.84 -10.14
C VAL A 322 21.31 -10.29 -11.39
N GLU A 323 22.02 -10.76 -12.41
CA GLU A 323 21.41 -11.36 -13.60
C GLU A 323 21.28 -12.88 -13.42
N THR A 324 20.12 -13.45 -13.79
CA THR A 324 19.89 -14.91 -13.73
C THR A 324 19.43 -15.49 -15.05
N THR A 325 19.78 -16.74 -15.32
CA THR A 325 19.42 -17.46 -16.55
C THR A 325 17.96 -17.93 -16.54
N MET A 326 17.31 -17.97 -17.71
CA MET A 326 15.94 -18.51 -17.82
C MET A 326 15.90 -19.99 -17.40
N VAL A 327 15.06 -20.30 -16.42
CA VAL A 327 14.78 -21.68 -16.02
C VAL A 327 13.84 -22.29 -17.06
N ALA A 328 14.38 -23.03 -18.02
CA ALA A 328 13.58 -23.84 -18.92
C ALA A 328 12.73 -24.84 -18.11
N SER A 329 11.41 -24.78 -18.28
CA SER A 329 10.49 -25.62 -17.50
C SER A 329 10.61 -27.09 -17.91
N PRO A 330 10.49 -28.06 -16.99
CA PRO A 330 10.72 -29.49 -17.27
C PRO A 330 9.74 -30.14 -18.28
N HIS A 331 8.70 -29.43 -18.72
CA HIS A 331 7.63 -29.97 -19.58
C HIS A 331 7.75 -29.66 -21.07
N GLU A 332 8.87 -29.10 -21.55
CA GLU A 332 9.04 -28.83 -22.99
C GLU A 332 9.53 -30.02 -23.83
N GLY A 333 9.70 -31.20 -23.24
CA GLY A 333 10.09 -32.43 -23.95
C GLY A 333 9.08 -33.56 -23.80
N GLY A 334 8.05 -33.63 -24.64
CA GLY A 334 7.09 -34.74 -24.65
C GLY A 334 6.17 -34.74 -25.86
N GLN A 335 6.14 -35.85 -26.60
CA GLN A 335 5.58 -36.03 -27.94
C GLN A 335 4.05 -35.95 -28.07
N ARG A 336 3.63 -35.49 -29.25
CA ARG A 336 2.43 -35.85 -30.06
C ARG A 336 1.42 -36.81 -29.40
N GLY A 337 0.21 -36.31 -29.16
CA GLY A 337 -1.00 -37.14 -29.07
C GLY A 337 -2.20 -36.44 -28.46
N GLY A 338 -3.31 -36.38 -29.19
CA GLY A 338 -4.64 -36.10 -28.63
C GLY A 338 -5.18 -34.70 -28.89
N ALA A 339 -6.10 -34.58 -29.85
CA ALA A 339 -6.90 -33.39 -30.09
C ALA A 339 -7.82 -33.12 -28.89
N ALA A 340 -7.37 -32.31 -27.94
CA ALA A 340 -8.23 -31.63 -27.00
C ALA A 340 -8.56 -30.25 -27.59
N VAL A 341 -9.86 -29.98 -27.73
CA VAL A 341 -10.41 -28.70 -28.20
C VAL A 341 -9.82 -27.58 -27.33
N LYS A 342 -8.89 -26.79 -27.89
CA LYS A 342 -8.40 -25.57 -27.26
C LYS A 342 -9.56 -24.58 -27.18
N GLU A 343 -10.05 -24.33 -25.98
CA GLU A 343 -10.88 -23.16 -25.73
C GLU A 343 -10.08 -21.89 -26.08
N PRO A 344 -10.61 -20.96 -26.90
CA PRO A 344 -9.87 -19.75 -27.24
C PRO A 344 -9.93 -18.72 -26.11
N GLY A 345 -8.82 -18.59 -25.39
CA GLY A 345 -8.05 -17.34 -25.29
C GLY A 345 -8.53 -16.20 -24.38
N ARG A 346 -8.21 -16.26 -23.08
CA ARG A 346 -7.86 -15.07 -22.27
C ARG A 346 -6.32 -14.88 -22.30
N GLY A 347 -5.77 -14.40 -23.41
CA GLY A 347 -4.34 -14.10 -23.58
C GLY A 347 -4.12 -12.78 -24.33
N PRO A 348 -2.94 -12.15 -24.33
CA PRO A 348 -2.70 -10.92 -25.09
C PRO A 348 -2.91 -11.15 -26.60
N VAL A 349 -3.35 -10.11 -27.31
CA VAL A 349 -3.49 -10.14 -28.78
C VAL A 349 -2.09 -10.23 -29.38
N THR A 350 -1.77 -11.35 -30.01
CA THR A 350 -0.47 -11.62 -30.64
C THR A 350 -0.47 -11.36 -32.14
N GLY A 351 -1.64 -11.10 -32.73
CA GLY A 351 -1.74 -10.71 -34.12
C GLY A 351 -3.17 -10.42 -34.54
N GLN A 352 -3.32 -10.21 -35.85
CA GLN A 352 -4.60 -9.95 -36.50
C GLN A 352 -4.73 -10.85 -37.73
N ARG A 353 -5.94 -11.30 -38.04
CA ARG A 353 -6.23 -12.09 -39.25
C ARG A 353 -7.54 -11.64 -39.88
N ALA A 354 -7.61 -11.57 -41.21
CA ALA A 354 -8.88 -11.38 -41.90
C ALA A 354 -9.85 -12.53 -41.57
N SER A 355 -11.11 -12.20 -41.29
CA SER A 355 -12.15 -13.16 -40.94
C SER A 355 -13.52 -12.59 -41.26
N SER A 356 -14.30 -13.27 -42.10
CA SER A 356 -15.66 -12.84 -42.46
C SER A 356 -16.70 -13.06 -41.35
N GLN A 357 -16.33 -13.79 -40.30
CA GLN A 357 -17.12 -14.02 -39.08
C GLN A 357 -16.18 -14.01 -37.86
N PRO A 358 -15.68 -12.83 -37.44
CA PRO A 358 -14.71 -12.73 -36.36
C PRO A 358 -15.38 -13.06 -35.01
N ARG A 359 -14.73 -13.87 -34.17
CA ARG A 359 -15.22 -14.12 -32.80
C ARG A 359 -14.92 -12.92 -31.89
N GLU A 360 -13.78 -12.28 -32.10
CA GLU A 360 -13.39 -11.02 -31.46
C GLU A 360 -12.90 -10.03 -32.53
N LEU A 361 -13.72 -9.02 -32.82
CA LEU A 361 -13.48 -8.06 -33.91
C LEU A 361 -12.34 -7.10 -33.57
N ASP A 362 -11.37 -6.97 -34.48
CA ASP A 362 -10.36 -5.91 -34.45
C ASP A 362 -10.84 -4.68 -35.22
N LEU A 363 -11.45 -3.74 -34.49
CA LEU A 363 -12.08 -2.54 -35.05
C LEU A 363 -11.12 -1.68 -35.87
N LEU A 364 -9.91 -1.43 -35.35
CA LEU A 364 -8.96 -0.53 -36.01
C LEU A 364 -8.49 -1.12 -37.35
N SER A 365 -8.12 -2.39 -37.36
CA SER A 365 -7.67 -3.09 -38.57
C SER A 365 -8.80 -3.22 -39.59
N THR A 366 -10.02 -3.47 -39.13
CA THR A 366 -11.21 -3.55 -39.98
C THR A 366 -11.51 -2.22 -40.68
N VAL A 367 -11.52 -1.12 -39.93
CA VAL A 367 -11.79 0.21 -40.48
C VAL A 367 -10.65 0.67 -41.40
N LYS A 368 -9.40 0.41 -41.01
CA LYS A 368 -8.23 0.73 -41.83
C LYS A 368 -8.25 -0.01 -43.17
N HIS A 369 -8.61 -1.30 -43.17
CA HIS A 369 -8.75 -2.08 -44.40
C HIS A 369 -9.89 -1.53 -45.29
N ALA A 370 -11.05 -1.23 -44.70
CA ALA A 370 -12.18 -0.67 -45.43
C ALA A 370 -11.85 0.69 -46.08
N LEU A 371 -11.16 1.57 -45.36
CA LEU A 371 -10.71 2.86 -45.89
C LEU A 371 -9.70 2.70 -47.03
N GLN A 372 -8.75 1.76 -46.91
CA GLN A 372 -7.74 1.52 -47.94
C GLN A 372 -8.34 0.93 -49.22
N GLU A 373 -9.29 0.01 -49.10
CA GLU A 373 -9.88 -0.70 -50.24
C GLU A 373 -11.06 0.04 -50.89
N THR A 374 -11.86 0.77 -50.10
CA THR A 374 -13.10 1.38 -50.60
C THR A 374 -13.22 2.88 -50.36
N GLY A 375 -12.31 3.47 -49.58
CA GLY A 375 -12.39 4.89 -49.20
C GLY A 375 -13.56 5.24 -48.28
N SER A 376 -14.25 4.24 -47.71
CA SER A 376 -15.44 4.40 -46.88
C SER A 376 -15.18 3.99 -45.43
N LEU A 377 -15.85 4.66 -44.50
CA LEU A 377 -15.91 4.27 -43.08
C LEU A 377 -16.99 3.20 -42.80
N GLN A 378 -17.61 2.65 -43.84
CA GLN A 378 -18.57 1.55 -43.76
C GLN A 378 -17.91 0.23 -44.20
N PRO A 379 -17.31 -0.55 -43.26
CA PRO A 379 -16.64 -1.81 -43.59
C PRO A 379 -17.63 -2.87 -44.09
N ARG A 380 -17.25 -3.61 -45.13
CA ARG A 380 -17.98 -4.80 -45.61
C ARG A 380 -17.56 -6.02 -44.80
N THR A 381 -18.31 -7.11 -44.91
CA THR A 381 -17.97 -8.40 -44.29
C THR A 381 -16.60 -8.93 -44.71
N SER A 382 -16.12 -8.58 -45.89
CA SER A 382 -14.77 -8.91 -46.39
C SER A 382 -13.65 -8.11 -45.73
N ASP A 383 -13.97 -6.97 -45.11
CA ASP A 383 -12.98 -6.07 -44.50
C ASP A 383 -12.74 -6.39 -43.02
N LEU A 384 -13.53 -7.32 -42.45
CA LEU A 384 -13.48 -7.69 -41.04
C LEU A 384 -12.17 -8.42 -40.69
N HIS A 385 -11.56 -7.99 -39.58
CA HIS A 385 -10.37 -8.58 -39.01
C HIS A 385 -10.64 -9.09 -37.58
N GLU A 386 -10.01 -10.20 -37.22
CA GLU A 386 -10.12 -10.86 -35.92
C GLU A 386 -8.79 -10.73 -35.15
N ARG A 387 -8.91 -10.51 -33.84
CA ARG A 387 -7.76 -10.54 -32.92
C ARG A 387 -7.35 -11.98 -32.65
N VAL A 388 -6.09 -12.30 -32.92
CA VAL A 388 -5.49 -13.60 -32.59
C VAL A 388 -4.83 -13.50 -31.22
N ARG A 389 -5.18 -14.37 -30.27
CA ARG A 389 -4.59 -14.43 -28.92
C ARG A 389 -3.82 -15.73 -28.75
N ASP A 390 -2.65 -15.67 -28.11
CA ASP A 390 -1.86 -16.87 -27.80
C ASP A 390 -2.35 -17.52 -26.49
N GLY A 391 -2.50 -18.84 -26.51
CA GLY A 391 -3.26 -19.63 -25.54
C GLY A 391 -2.38 -20.50 -24.63
N GLY A 392 -1.31 -19.93 -24.06
CA GLY A 392 -0.55 -20.60 -23.00
C GLY A 392 -1.33 -20.58 -21.68
N ALA A 393 -1.51 -21.73 -21.03
CA ALA A 393 -2.11 -21.78 -19.70
C ALA A 393 -1.21 -21.05 -18.69
N ALA A 394 -1.81 -20.15 -17.92
CA ALA A 394 -1.17 -19.48 -16.78
C ALA A 394 -0.55 -20.51 -15.83
N ARG A 395 0.70 -20.30 -15.40
CA ARG A 395 1.42 -21.18 -14.48
C ARG A 395 1.51 -20.54 -13.10
N ARG A 396 1.59 -21.38 -12.06
CA ARG A 396 1.85 -20.91 -10.69
C ARG A 396 3.31 -21.21 -10.33
N HIS A 397 4.02 -20.22 -9.81
CA HIS A 397 5.36 -20.36 -9.28
C HIS A 397 5.30 -20.23 -7.76
N VAL A 398 5.65 -21.30 -7.06
CA VAL A 398 5.69 -21.33 -5.60
C VAL A 398 7.15 -21.26 -5.18
N ILE A 399 7.57 -20.15 -4.59
CA ILE A 399 8.96 -19.91 -4.21
C ILE A 399 9.09 -20.04 -2.70
N VAL A 400 9.88 -21.00 -2.25
CA VAL A 400 10.14 -21.29 -0.84
C VAL A 400 11.55 -20.82 -0.51
N ILE A 401 11.66 -19.81 0.35
CA ILE A 401 12.93 -19.13 0.65
C ILE A 401 13.33 -19.39 2.09
N ASP A 402 14.54 -19.94 2.25
CA ASP A 402 15.19 -20.09 3.53
C ASP A 402 15.74 -18.74 4.02
N SER A 403 15.26 -18.29 5.17
CA SER A 403 15.75 -17.06 5.79
C SER A 403 16.42 -17.25 7.14
N SER A 404 16.86 -18.47 7.43
CA SER A 404 17.53 -18.84 8.67
C SER A 404 19.00 -18.37 8.75
N GLY A 405 19.46 -18.00 9.97
CA GLY A 405 20.88 -17.88 10.35
C GLY A 405 21.49 -16.50 10.71
N SER A 406 22.76 -16.50 11.15
CA SER A 406 23.51 -15.41 11.83
C SER A 406 24.80 -14.94 11.11
N HIS A 407 25.32 -13.75 11.49
CA HIS A 407 26.56 -13.01 11.14
C HIS A 407 27.23 -13.10 9.74
N ALA A 408 27.23 -14.22 9.02
CA ALA A 408 27.80 -14.40 7.66
C ALA A 408 26.78 -14.25 6.51
N ILE A 409 25.54 -13.83 6.81
CA ILE A 409 24.36 -14.02 5.95
C ILE A 409 23.93 -12.79 5.15
N HIS A 410 24.44 -11.59 5.45
CA HIS A 410 24.00 -10.38 4.76
C HIS A 410 24.27 -10.44 3.24
N GLU A 411 25.43 -10.98 2.84
CA GLU A 411 25.77 -11.12 1.41
C GLU A 411 24.90 -12.21 0.75
N ARG A 412 24.74 -13.36 1.40
CA ARG A 412 23.94 -14.48 0.88
C ARG A 412 22.46 -14.13 0.72
N MET A 413 21.84 -13.56 1.76
CA MET A 413 20.43 -13.16 1.68
C MET A 413 20.23 -12.08 0.61
N ARG A 414 21.20 -11.18 0.45
CA ARG A 414 21.17 -10.17 -0.60
C ARG A 414 21.26 -10.78 -2.01
N LEU A 415 22.04 -11.86 -2.18
CA LEU A 415 22.11 -12.64 -3.42
C LEU A 415 20.83 -13.43 -3.66
N VAL A 416 20.24 -14.05 -2.62
CA VAL A 416 18.95 -14.76 -2.72
C VAL A 416 17.85 -13.81 -3.16
N LYS A 417 17.74 -12.63 -2.53
CA LYS A 417 16.79 -11.58 -2.96
C LYS A 417 16.99 -11.19 -4.42
N GLY A 418 18.23 -10.88 -4.82
CA GLY A 418 18.55 -10.50 -6.20
C GLY A 418 18.25 -11.62 -7.21
N ALA A 419 18.53 -12.87 -6.84
CA ALA A 419 18.22 -14.03 -7.68
C ALA A 419 16.71 -14.26 -7.82
N THR A 420 15.94 -14.14 -6.74
CA THR A 420 14.48 -14.25 -6.78
C THR A 420 13.85 -13.11 -7.58
N GLU A 421 14.29 -11.87 -7.36
CA GLU A 421 13.85 -10.70 -8.14
C GLU A 421 14.12 -10.87 -9.64
N SER A 422 15.31 -11.32 -10.00
CA SER A 422 15.67 -11.59 -11.40
C SER A 422 14.86 -12.76 -11.98
N LEU A 423 14.64 -13.84 -11.23
CA LEU A 423 13.79 -14.96 -11.63
C LEU A 423 12.36 -14.50 -11.91
N LEU A 424 11.78 -13.70 -11.01
CA LEU A 424 10.44 -13.16 -11.15
C LEU A 424 10.31 -12.20 -12.33
N THR A 425 11.34 -11.39 -12.59
CA THR A 425 11.31 -10.42 -13.70
C THR A 425 11.48 -11.12 -15.06
N ARG A 426 12.29 -12.18 -15.14
CA ARG A 426 12.64 -12.84 -16.42
C ARG A 426 11.72 -14.03 -16.77
N SER A 427 11.31 -14.82 -15.77
CA SER A 427 10.64 -16.11 -16.00
C SER A 427 9.11 -16.03 -15.92
N PHE A 428 8.58 -14.93 -15.38
CA PHE A 428 7.14 -14.76 -15.15
C PHE A 428 6.46 -14.13 -16.36
N ARG A 429 5.43 -14.80 -16.90
CA ARG A 429 4.63 -14.26 -18.00
C ARG A 429 3.38 -13.57 -17.48
N ARG A 430 2.81 -12.67 -18.28
CA ARG A 430 1.56 -11.99 -17.95
C ARG A 430 0.44 -13.04 -17.81
N GLY A 431 -0.07 -13.20 -16.58
CA GLY A 431 -1.09 -14.19 -16.23
C GLY A 431 -0.57 -15.34 -15.37
N ASP A 432 0.74 -15.53 -15.24
CA ASP A 432 1.28 -16.43 -14.22
C ASP A 432 0.92 -15.91 -12.80
N GLU A 433 0.95 -16.79 -11.81
CA GLU A 433 0.78 -16.45 -10.39
C GLU A 433 2.05 -16.79 -9.61
N VAL A 434 2.45 -15.94 -8.67
CA VAL A 434 3.56 -16.19 -7.76
C VAL A 434 3.04 -16.28 -6.34
N ALA A 435 3.48 -17.30 -5.60
CA ALA A 435 3.38 -17.36 -4.15
C ALA A 435 4.79 -17.43 -3.56
N ILE A 436 5.03 -16.71 -2.47
CA ILE A 436 6.32 -16.70 -1.78
C ILE A 436 6.10 -17.18 -0.35
N LEU A 437 6.76 -18.27 0.01
CA LEU A 437 6.80 -18.82 1.35
C LEU A 437 8.18 -18.60 1.94
N VAL A 438 8.24 -18.21 3.20
CA VAL A 438 9.48 -18.04 3.94
C VAL A 438 9.45 -18.90 5.17
N PHE A 439 10.60 -19.41 5.58
CA PHE A 439 10.68 -20.24 6.77
C PHE A 439 11.86 -19.84 7.65
N ARG A 440 11.55 -19.66 8.93
CA ARG A 440 12.47 -19.16 9.95
C ARG A 440 12.00 -19.53 11.36
N GLY A 441 12.91 -19.48 12.32
CA GLY A 441 12.55 -19.68 13.73
C GLY A 441 12.01 -21.08 13.97
N THR A 442 10.70 -21.23 14.16
CA THR A 442 10.04 -22.51 14.46
C THR A 442 8.88 -22.83 13.52
N SER A 443 8.68 -22.05 12.45
CA SER A 443 7.57 -22.24 11.51
C SER A 443 7.89 -21.76 10.10
N ALA A 444 7.02 -22.11 9.14
CA ALA A 444 6.98 -21.48 7.82
C ALA A 444 5.74 -20.59 7.73
N GLU A 445 5.86 -19.49 7.01
CA GLU A 445 4.80 -18.50 6.81
C GLU A 445 4.69 -18.13 5.32
N VAL A 446 3.50 -17.70 4.92
CA VAL A 446 3.25 -17.22 3.55
C VAL A 446 3.54 -15.73 3.53
N LEU A 447 4.59 -15.34 2.83
CA LEU A 447 4.97 -13.94 2.65
C LEU A 447 4.10 -13.28 1.56
N VAL A 448 3.76 -14.04 0.51
CA VAL A 448 2.92 -13.59 -0.61
C VAL A 448 1.98 -14.72 -0.99
N GLU A 449 0.67 -14.50 -0.84
CA GLU A 449 -0.37 -15.37 -1.40
C GLU A 449 -0.32 -15.35 -2.94
N PRO A 450 -0.79 -16.41 -3.64
CA PRO A 450 -0.78 -16.47 -5.10
C PRO A 450 -1.31 -15.19 -5.75
N THR A 451 -0.42 -14.46 -6.40
CA THR A 451 -0.73 -13.18 -7.06
C THR A 451 -0.14 -13.13 -8.46
N SER A 452 -0.88 -12.53 -9.40
CA SER A 452 -0.34 -12.18 -10.73
C SER A 452 0.32 -10.80 -10.76
N ASN A 453 0.26 -10.06 -9.63
CA ASN A 453 0.90 -8.76 -9.49
C ASN A 453 2.36 -8.92 -9.05
N LEU A 454 3.26 -8.85 -10.02
CA LEU A 454 4.70 -8.93 -9.80
C LEU A 454 5.21 -7.84 -8.85
N ALA A 455 4.62 -6.63 -8.84
CA ALA A 455 5.07 -5.54 -7.99
C ALA A 455 4.84 -5.83 -6.49
N ASP A 456 3.75 -6.52 -6.15
CA ASP A 456 3.47 -6.92 -4.76
C ASP A 456 4.50 -7.96 -4.29
N ALA A 457 4.82 -8.92 -5.16
CA ALA A 457 5.82 -9.95 -4.88
C ALA A 457 7.23 -9.35 -4.69
N LEU A 458 7.63 -8.41 -5.57
CA LEU A 458 8.91 -7.70 -5.45
C LEU A 458 8.97 -6.84 -4.17
N THR A 459 7.89 -6.14 -3.85
CA THR A 459 7.80 -5.33 -2.61
C THR A 459 7.95 -6.21 -1.37
N ALA A 460 7.31 -7.38 -1.34
CA ALA A 460 7.41 -8.30 -0.21
C ALA A 460 8.84 -8.86 -0.05
N LEU A 461 9.56 -9.11 -1.15
CA LEU A 461 10.96 -9.54 -1.13
C LEU A 461 11.92 -8.48 -0.55
N GLU A 462 11.60 -7.19 -0.61
CA GLU A 462 12.41 -6.16 0.05
C GLU A 462 12.45 -6.38 1.56
N TYR A 463 11.32 -6.80 2.16
CA TYR A 463 11.14 -6.99 3.61
C TYR A 463 11.41 -8.40 4.11
N LEU A 464 11.95 -9.28 3.27
CA LEU A 464 12.29 -10.67 3.63
C LEU A 464 13.01 -10.74 5.00
N PRO A 465 12.35 -11.29 6.04
CA PRO A 465 12.89 -11.30 7.39
C PRO A 465 14.08 -12.25 7.48
N THR A 466 15.09 -11.95 8.32
CA THR A 466 16.28 -12.79 8.49
C THR A 466 16.47 -13.24 9.94
N GLY A 467 16.85 -14.50 10.15
CA GLY A 467 17.27 -15.04 11.45
C GLY A 467 16.45 -16.26 11.91
N GLY A 468 16.90 -16.94 12.97
CA GLY A 468 16.20 -18.10 13.55
C GLY A 468 16.68 -19.46 13.02
N ARG A 469 15.93 -20.53 13.36
CA ARG A 469 16.20 -21.91 12.89
C ARG A 469 15.61 -22.15 11.49
N THR A 470 15.84 -23.35 10.96
CA THR A 470 15.60 -23.79 9.57
C THR A 470 14.51 -24.89 9.55
N PRO A 471 13.22 -24.55 9.73
CA PRO A 471 12.11 -25.51 9.74
C PRO A 471 11.69 -25.96 8.32
N LEU A 472 12.61 -26.58 7.56
CA LEU A 472 12.40 -26.94 6.15
C LEU A 472 11.16 -27.84 5.92
N ALA A 473 10.92 -28.82 6.80
CA ALA A 473 9.75 -29.69 6.70
C ALA A 473 8.42 -28.91 6.79
N HIS A 474 8.36 -27.84 7.61
CA HIS A 474 7.17 -26.99 7.70
C HIS A 474 6.93 -26.23 6.39
N ALA A 475 8.01 -25.75 5.76
CA ALA A 475 7.93 -24.99 4.52
C ALA A 475 7.44 -25.86 3.36
N LEU A 476 7.95 -27.08 3.26
CA LEU A 476 7.53 -28.06 2.26
C LEU A 476 6.07 -28.50 2.51
N GLU A 477 5.67 -28.73 3.75
CA GLU A 477 4.30 -29.10 4.08
C GLU A 477 3.32 -27.97 3.73
N LEU A 478 3.66 -26.72 4.09
CA LEU A 478 2.86 -25.55 3.74
C LEU A 478 2.76 -25.36 2.22
N SER A 479 3.84 -25.63 1.49
CA SER A 479 3.85 -25.51 0.02
C SER A 479 2.86 -26.45 -0.67
N LYS A 480 2.53 -27.62 -0.09
CA LYS A 480 1.54 -28.56 -0.66
C LYS A 480 0.18 -27.92 -0.88
N GLY A 481 -0.24 -26.99 -0.01
CA GLY A 481 -1.51 -26.26 -0.15
C GLY A 481 -1.58 -25.37 -1.40
N TYR A 482 -0.43 -25.04 -2.00
CA TYR A 482 -0.32 -24.15 -3.14
C TYR A 482 -0.04 -24.88 -4.47
N VAL A 483 0.31 -26.17 -4.40
CA VAL A 483 0.66 -26.99 -5.56
C VAL A 483 -0.58 -27.39 -6.37
N THR A 484 -0.49 -27.18 -7.67
CA THR A 484 -1.46 -27.56 -8.70
C THR A 484 -0.77 -28.28 -9.86
N ALA A 485 -1.54 -28.84 -10.79
CA ALA A 485 -1.01 -29.50 -12.00
C ALA A 485 -0.16 -28.58 -12.91
N HIS A 486 -0.22 -27.26 -12.72
CA HIS A 486 0.56 -26.27 -13.48
C HIS A 486 1.51 -25.46 -12.58
N THR A 487 1.90 -26.03 -11.44
CA THR A 487 2.81 -25.40 -10.50
C THR A 487 4.27 -25.75 -10.80
N THR A 488 5.15 -24.76 -10.66
CA THR A 488 6.59 -24.94 -10.52
C THR A 488 7.01 -24.54 -9.09
N LEU A 489 7.56 -25.49 -8.33
CA LEU A 489 8.09 -25.24 -6.99
C LEU A 489 9.58 -24.90 -7.06
N ILE A 490 9.97 -23.76 -6.49
CA ILE A 490 11.37 -23.30 -6.44
C ILE A 490 11.77 -23.22 -4.97
N VAL A 491 12.70 -24.07 -4.52
CA VAL A 491 13.17 -24.11 -3.13
C VAL A 491 14.58 -23.55 -3.06
N MET A 492 14.79 -22.48 -2.31
CA MET A 492 16.09 -21.84 -2.09
C MET A 492 16.50 -22.06 -0.64
N THR A 493 17.50 -22.91 -0.38
CA THR A 493 17.88 -23.31 1.00
C THR A 493 19.36 -23.69 1.11
N ASP A 494 19.96 -23.62 2.31
CA ASP A 494 21.26 -24.27 2.58
C ASP A 494 21.11 -25.70 3.08
N SER A 495 19.87 -26.21 3.12
CA SER A 495 19.54 -27.57 3.54
C SER A 495 19.89 -27.92 4.98
N ARG A 496 20.12 -26.94 5.86
CA ARG A 496 20.44 -27.21 7.27
C ARG A 496 19.21 -27.41 8.13
N ALA A 497 18.30 -28.30 7.73
CA ALA A 497 17.07 -28.56 8.49
C ALA A 497 17.40 -28.96 9.93
N ASN A 498 16.93 -28.16 10.89
CA ASN A 498 17.31 -28.28 12.31
C ASN A 498 16.11 -28.07 13.26
N TYR A 499 14.89 -28.01 12.71
CA TYR A 499 13.65 -27.92 13.48
C TYR A 499 12.59 -28.89 12.92
N PRO A 500 12.14 -29.88 13.70
CA PRO A 500 11.26 -30.94 13.22
C PRO A 500 9.79 -30.49 13.21
N LEU A 501 9.02 -30.98 12.24
CA LEU A 501 7.57 -30.82 12.11
C LEU A 501 6.79 -31.78 13.02
N PHE A 502 7.25 -33.02 13.14
CA PHE A 502 6.58 -34.07 13.94
C PHE A 502 7.36 -34.50 15.18
N GLY A 503 8.44 -33.78 15.52
CA GLY A 503 9.29 -34.06 16.68
C GLY A 503 10.33 -35.18 16.46
N GLY A 504 10.50 -35.68 15.24
CA GLY A 504 11.50 -36.65 14.83
C GLY A 504 12.79 -36.01 14.30
N ASP A 505 13.47 -36.70 13.37
CA ASP A 505 14.67 -36.19 12.71
C ASP A 505 14.28 -35.12 11.66
N PRO A 506 14.69 -33.84 11.83
CA PRO A 506 14.24 -32.75 10.96
C PRO A 506 14.57 -32.94 9.48
N TRP A 507 15.70 -33.59 9.18
CA TRP A 507 16.15 -33.80 7.81
C TRP A 507 15.36 -34.93 7.14
N ARG A 508 15.15 -36.04 7.84
CA ARG A 508 14.33 -37.15 7.36
C ARG A 508 12.89 -36.72 7.12
N GLU A 509 12.30 -35.96 8.03
CA GLU A 509 10.95 -35.41 7.86
C GLU A 509 10.84 -34.51 6.62
N ALA A 510 11.85 -33.66 6.37
CA ALA A 510 11.87 -32.82 5.17
C ALA A 510 11.92 -33.67 3.88
N LEU A 511 12.70 -34.75 3.85
CA LEU A 511 12.77 -35.66 2.71
C LEU A 511 11.46 -36.44 2.51
N ASP A 512 10.81 -36.89 3.59
CA ASP A 512 9.54 -37.62 3.53
C ASP A 512 8.40 -36.72 3.03
N VAL A 513 8.39 -35.45 3.43
CA VAL A 513 7.42 -34.45 2.94
C VAL A 513 7.71 -34.10 1.48
N ALA A 514 8.98 -33.90 1.11
CA ALA A 514 9.41 -33.63 -0.26
C ALA A 514 8.97 -34.74 -1.23
N ALA A 515 9.11 -36.00 -0.85
CA ALA A 515 8.74 -37.14 -1.70
C ALA A 515 7.25 -37.20 -2.05
N GLN A 516 6.40 -36.47 -1.32
CA GLN A 516 4.95 -36.41 -1.52
C GLN A 516 4.51 -35.24 -2.42
N ILE A 517 5.44 -34.35 -2.82
CA ILE A 517 5.12 -33.20 -3.67
C ILE A 517 5.23 -33.60 -5.15
N GLU A 518 4.12 -33.53 -5.88
CA GLU A 518 4.05 -33.87 -7.30
C GLU A 518 3.89 -32.62 -8.17
N CYS A 519 5.01 -31.95 -8.49
CA CYS A 519 5.03 -30.86 -9.46
C CYS A 519 6.43 -30.69 -10.09
N GLY A 520 6.56 -29.82 -11.10
CA GLY A 520 7.89 -29.45 -11.60
C GLY A 520 8.64 -28.68 -10.51
N ALA A 521 9.86 -29.11 -10.16
CA ALA A 521 10.61 -28.50 -9.06
C ALA A 521 12.03 -28.10 -9.45
N LEU A 522 12.52 -27.04 -8.81
CA LEU A 522 13.90 -26.55 -8.87
C LEU A 522 14.40 -26.35 -7.43
N VAL A 523 15.54 -26.94 -7.09
CA VAL A 523 16.25 -26.68 -5.84
C VAL A 523 17.47 -25.83 -6.15
N VAL A 524 17.52 -24.66 -5.52
CA VAL A 524 18.65 -23.73 -5.56
C VAL A 524 19.44 -23.88 -4.26
N ASP A 525 20.64 -24.42 -4.39
CA ASP A 525 21.55 -24.57 -3.27
C ASP A 525 22.18 -23.22 -2.93
N THR A 526 21.93 -22.74 -1.72
CA THR A 526 22.45 -21.46 -1.25
C THR A 526 23.61 -21.63 -0.26
N GLU A 527 24.11 -22.85 -0.04
CA GLU A 527 25.28 -23.11 0.80
C GLU A 527 26.56 -22.49 0.19
N ILE A 528 27.19 -21.58 0.92
CA ILE A 528 28.51 -21.01 0.58
C ILE A 528 29.51 -21.61 1.58
N SER A 529 30.08 -22.77 1.26
CA SER A 529 31.04 -23.49 2.11
C SER A 529 32.21 -24.02 1.29
N GLN A 530 33.42 -23.97 1.86
CA GLN A 530 34.61 -24.64 1.28
C GLN A 530 34.49 -26.18 1.33
N ASN A 531 33.55 -26.71 2.11
CA ASN A 531 33.25 -28.14 2.22
C ASN A 531 31.72 -28.31 2.33
N PRO A 532 30.99 -28.38 1.19
CA PRO A 532 29.53 -28.44 1.18
C PRO A 532 29.01 -29.78 1.73
N LEU A 533 27.90 -29.75 2.45
CA LEU A 533 27.28 -30.93 3.06
C LEU A 533 26.54 -31.82 2.04
N GLY A 534 26.27 -31.30 0.84
CA GLY A 534 25.60 -32.02 -0.25
C GLY A 534 24.12 -32.33 -0.02
N GLN A 535 23.54 -31.81 1.06
CA GLN A 535 22.16 -32.09 1.48
C GLN A 535 21.11 -31.53 0.50
N ALA A 536 21.36 -30.38 -0.13
CA ALA A 536 20.47 -29.81 -1.14
C ALA A 536 20.25 -30.73 -2.35
N ARG A 537 21.25 -31.55 -2.69
CA ARG A 537 21.16 -32.53 -3.77
C ARG A 537 20.24 -33.70 -3.41
N LEU A 538 20.31 -34.18 -2.17
CA LEU A 538 19.39 -35.21 -1.66
C LEU A 538 17.94 -34.71 -1.62
N LEU A 539 17.73 -33.44 -1.26
CA LEU A 539 16.41 -32.81 -1.33
C LEU A 539 15.91 -32.73 -2.77
N ALA A 540 16.77 -32.35 -3.71
CA ALA A 540 16.43 -32.30 -5.13
C ALA A 540 16.04 -33.68 -5.67
N ASP A 541 16.79 -34.73 -5.30
CA ASP A 541 16.47 -36.12 -5.69
C ASP A 541 15.10 -36.55 -5.12
N SER A 542 14.78 -36.21 -3.87
CA SER A 542 13.47 -36.50 -3.26
C SER A 542 12.32 -35.77 -3.97
N LEU A 543 12.52 -34.50 -4.33
CA LEU A 543 11.56 -33.68 -5.09
C LEU A 543 11.49 -34.02 -6.59
N ARG A 544 12.37 -34.89 -7.09
CA ARG A 544 12.60 -35.12 -8.54
C ARG A 544 12.87 -33.79 -9.28
N ALA A 545 13.57 -32.89 -8.60
CA ALA A 545 13.82 -31.52 -9.01
C ALA A 545 15.12 -31.39 -9.81
N ARG A 546 15.20 -30.33 -10.61
CA ARG A 546 16.50 -29.85 -11.10
C ARG A 546 17.29 -29.25 -9.94
N TYR A 547 18.58 -29.54 -9.86
CA TYR A 547 19.49 -28.94 -8.89
C TYR A 547 20.40 -27.91 -9.57
N VAL A 548 20.56 -26.74 -8.95
CA VAL A 548 21.47 -25.67 -9.40
C VAL A 548 22.04 -24.98 -8.16
N THR A 549 23.30 -24.56 -8.20
CA THR A 549 23.86 -23.71 -7.12
C THR A 549 23.47 -22.24 -7.30
N LEU A 550 23.43 -21.47 -6.20
CA LEU A 550 23.14 -20.04 -6.28
C LEU A 550 24.17 -19.32 -7.17
N GLU A 551 25.43 -19.73 -7.15
CA GLU A 551 26.46 -19.19 -8.04
C GLU A 551 26.18 -19.53 -9.51
N GLU A 552 25.82 -20.76 -9.85
CA GLU A 552 25.48 -21.14 -11.23
C GLU A 552 24.24 -20.40 -11.76
N LEU A 553 23.26 -20.19 -10.89
CA LEU A 553 22.04 -19.43 -11.21
C LEU A 553 22.35 -17.97 -11.57
N ILE A 554 23.42 -17.42 -10.96
CA ILE A 554 23.87 -16.04 -11.08
C ILE A 554 24.96 -15.86 -12.17
N ALA A 555 25.83 -16.85 -12.36
CA ALA A 555 27.04 -16.74 -13.19
C ALA A 555 26.83 -17.12 -14.68
N THR A 556 25.64 -17.58 -15.06
CA THR A 556 25.33 -17.98 -16.45
C THR A 556 24.64 -16.87 -17.28
N GLY A 557 24.77 -15.61 -16.85
CA GLY A 557 24.34 -14.40 -17.58
C GLY A 557 25.38 -13.86 -18.55
#